data_AF-A0A2T6J5V3-F1
#
_entry.id   AF-A0A2T6J5V3-F1
#
_cell.length_a   1.000
_cell.length_b   1.000
_cell.length_c   1.000
_cell.angle_alpha   90.00
_cell.angle_beta   90.00
_cell.angle_gamma   90.00
#
_symmetry.space_group_name_H-M   'P 1'
#
loop_
_entity.id
_entity.type
_entity.pdbx_description
1 polymer ?
#
loop_
_entity_poly.entity_id
_entity_poly.type
_entity_poly.pdbx_seq_one_letter_code
_entity_poly.pdbx_strand_id
1 'polypeptide(L)'
;MRLTVELILQSHQYVNPARDWTLSLRGCKIPAIENLGVTQDHFECIDFTDNELLKLENFPPLPRLKSLILCNNRISRIDPEAIASLPGLTSLILTNNKLDVLSDLLPLFQAKNLERLSLIDNGVRERAYYRLFVIFHLPKLRFLDYSRVTQQEREQAHSTFKGEKGAKLAHEIAPPRKSHAALGVSSVGAAEEKKKTDQSADQIERIKLAIAKATTMEEITRLESALKAGYIPDELLNPEKQNGDEKATDVEMK
;
A
#
# COMPACT_ATOMS: atom_id res chain seq x y z
N MET A 1 18.29 -11.98 -11.00
CA MET A 1 19.59 -11.44 -10.55
C MET A 1 19.30 -10.26 -9.65
N ARG A 2 19.97 -10.14 -8.51
CA ARG A 2 19.74 -9.02 -7.58
C ARG A 2 20.27 -7.70 -8.18
N LEU A 3 19.61 -6.56 -7.93
CA LEU A 3 20.12 -5.26 -8.36
C LEU A 3 21.21 -4.78 -7.40
N THR A 4 22.45 -5.17 -7.65
CA THR A 4 23.59 -4.81 -6.81
C THR A 4 24.18 -3.45 -7.21
N VAL A 5 24.92 -2.84 -6.28
CA VAL A 5 25.69 -1.62 -6.52
C VAL A 5 26.66 -1.80 -7.70
N GLU A 6 27.35 -2.94 -7.72
CA GLU A 6 28.30 -3.27 -8.79
C GLU A 6 27.62 -3.33 -10.17
N LEU A 7 26.45 -3.97 -10.26
CA LEU A 7 25.68 -4.03 -11.51
C LEU A 7 25.34 -2.62 -12.00
N ILE A 8 24.89 -1.72 -11.11
CA ILE A 8 24.55 -0.34 -11.48
C ILE A 8 25.78 0.40 -12.02
N LEU A 9 26.93 0.29 -11.34
CA LEU A 9 28.15 1.00 -11.73
C LEU A 9 28.75 0.49 -13.04
N GLN A 10 28.62 -0.80 -13.33
CA GLN A 10 29.11 -1.44 -14.57
C GLN A 10 28.13 -1.32 -15.73
N SER A 11 26.87 -0.92 -15.48
CA SER A 11 25.83 -0.82 -16.50
C SER A 11 26.10 0.31 -17.48
N HIS A 12 25.55 0.16 -18.69
CA HIS A 12 25.75 1.12 -19.77
C HIS A 12 25.09 2.47 -19.44
N GLN A 13 25.85 3.55 -19.61
CA GLN A 13 25.44 4.93 -19.37
C GLN A 13 25.69 5.74 -20.64
N TYR A 14 24.69 6.51 -21.07
CA TYR A 14 24.76 7.24 -22.34
C TYR A 14 23.78 8.42 -22.38
N VAL A 15 24.01 9.36 -23.30
CA VAL A 15 23.01 10.39 -23.66
C VAL A 15 22.03 9.77 -24.64
N ASN A 16 20.74 9.71 -24.30
CA ASN A 16 19.72 9.18 -25.20
C ASN A 16 19.35 10.21 -26.32
N PRO A 17 18.54 9.83 -27.33
CA PRO A 17 18.13 10.76 -28.40
C PRO A 17 17.33 11.99 -27.92
N ALA A 18 16.68 11.90 -26.76
CA ALA A 18 16.01 13.04 -26.12
C ALA A 18 16.98 13.96 -25.36
N ARG A 19 18.29 13.66 -25.41
CA ARG A 19 19.40 14.34 -24.72
C ARG A 19 19.38 14.19 -23.20
N ASP A 20 18.67 13.20 -22.69
CA ASP A 20 18.68 12.88 -21.25
C ASP A 20 19.85 11.93 -20.93
N TRP A 21 20.58 12.20 -19.85
CA TRP A 21 21.58 11.26 -19.35
C TRP A 21 20.90 10.01 -18.80
N THR A 22 21.21 8.84 -19.37
CA THR A 22 20.43 7.62 -19.21
C THR A 22 21.28 6.47 -18.65
N LEU A 23 20.74 5.79 -17.65
CA LEU A 23 21.26 4.50 -17.15
C LEU A 23 20.43 3.35 -17.73
N SER A 24 21.09 2.38 -18.38
CA SER A 24 20.45 1.19 -18.94
C SER A 24 20.64 -0.02 -18.03
N LEU A 25 19.55 -0.51 -17.46
CA LEU A 25 19.45 -1.73 -16.65
C LEU A 25 18.64 -2.81 -17.35
N ARG A 26 18.70 -2.85 -18.69
CA ARG A 26 17.89 -3.75 -19.52
C ARG A 26 18.31 -5.21 -19.42
N GLY A 27 17.32 -6.11 -19.41
CA GLY A 27 17.58 -7.55 -19.57
C GLY A 27 18.31 -8.20 -18.40
N CYS A 28 18.43 -7.53 -17.26
CA CYS A 28 19.19 -8.00 -16.11
C CYS A 28 18.43 -9.00 -15.23
N LYS A 29 17.16 -9.33 -15.54
CA LYS A 29 16.29 -10.20 -14.73
C LYS A 29 16.19 -9.71 -13.28
N ILE A 30 16.03 -8.39 -13.10
CA ILE A 30 15.94 -7.75 -11.79
C ILE A 30 14.53 -8.00 -11.21
N PRO A 31 14.39 -8.60 -10.02
CA PRO A 31 13.09 -8.87 -9.41
C PRO A 31 12.54 -7.70 -8.59
N ALA A 32 13.42 -6.83 -8.07
CA ALA A 32 13.07 -5.69 -7.23
C ALA A 32 14.06 -4.54 -7.41
N ILE A 33 13.57 -3.31 -7.26
CA ILE A 33 14.38 -2.10 -7.25
C ILE A 33 15.02 -1.95 -5.87
N GLU A 34 16.31 -1.64 -5.85
CA GLU A 34 17.12 -1.43 -4.66
C GLU A 34 18.45 -0.78 -5.05
N ASN A 35 19.20 -0.26 -4.07
CA ASN A 35 20.56 0.26 -4.26
C ASN A 35 20.72 1.43 -5.25
N LEU A 36 19.62 2.02 -5.72
CA LEU A 36 19.65 3.17 -6.63
C LEU A 36 20.30 4.42 -6.01
N GLY A 37 20.54 4.46 -4.69
CA GLY A 37 21.25 5.57 -4.04
C GLY A 37 22.67 5.77 -4.58
N VAL A 38 23.29 4.71 -5.12
CA VAL A 38 24.63 4.82 -5.76
C VAL A 38 24.61 5.70 -7.01
N THR A 39 23.45 5.90 -7.64
CA THR A 39 23.33 6.73 -8.84
C THR A 39 23.56 8.23 -8.55
N GLN A 40 23.48 8.64 -7.28
CA GLN A 40 23.71 10.02 -6.83
C GLN A 40 22.90 11.06 -7.62
N ASP A 41 21.68 10.71 -8.06
CA ASP A 41 20.79 11.60 -8.84
C ASP A 41 21.45 12.15 -10.12
N HIS A 42 22.39 11.41 -10.70
CA HIS A 42 23.08 11.84 -11.91
C HIS A 42 22.24 11.68 -13.19
N PHE A 43 21.28 10.76 -13.21
CA PHE A 43 20.53 10.38 -14.41
C PHE A 43 19.17 11.06 -14.49
N GLU A 44 18.81 11.46 -15.70
CA GLU A 44 17.49 12.00 -16.04
C GLU A 44 16.55 10.89 -16.55
N CYS A 45 17.10 9.78 -17.01
CA CYS A 45 16.34 8.62 -17.45
C CYS A 45 16.94 7.31 -16.90
N ILE A 46 16.08 6.39 -16.45
CA ILE A 46 16.48 5.02 -16.13
C ILE A 46 15.62 4.06 -16.94
N ASP A 47 16.28 3.12 -17.61
CA ASP A 47 15.64 2.10 -18.43
C ASP A 47 15.75 0.72 -17.78
N PHE A 48 14.62 0.23 -17.29
CA PHE A 48 14.41 -1.09 -16.68
C PHE A 48 13.69 -2.07 -17.63
N THR A 49 13.70 -1.84 -18.93
CA THR A 49 13.02 -2.71 -19.91
C THR A 49 13.52 -4.16 -19.78
N ASP A 50 12.63 -5.14 -19.97
CA ASP A 50 12.93 -6.58 -19.96
C ASP A 50 13.51 -7.06 -18.62
N ASN A 51 12.82 -6.75 -17.51
CA ASN A 51 13.15 -7.25 -16.18
C ASN A 51 11.97 -8.01 -15.56
N GLU A 52 12.08 -8.40 -14.29
CA GLU A 52 11.07 -9.19 -13.57
C GLU A 52 10.48 -8.40 -12.40
N LEU A 53 10.45 -7.08 -12.49
CA LEU A 53 9.97 -6.20 -11.42
C LEU A 53 8.50 -6.48 -11.13
N LEU A 54 8.18 -6.76 -9.86
CA LEU A 54 6.81 -7.03 -9.41
C LEU A 54 6.08 -5.78 -8.92
N LYS A 55 6.84 -4.78 -8.47
CA LYS A 55 6.32 -3.55 -7.88
C LYS A 55 7.21 -2.37 -8.25
N LEU A 56 6.62 -1.18 -8.28
CA LEU A 56 7.34 0.07 -8.33
C LEU A 56 7.53 0.59 -6.90
N GLU A 57 8.69 0.29 -6.30
CA GLU A 57 9.01 0.60 -4.89
C GLU A 57 10.50 0.96 -4.73
N ASN A 58 10.92 1.37 -3.53
CA ASN A 58 12.33 1.54 -3.14
C ASN A 58 13.16 2.55 -3.95
N PHE A 59 12.55 3.63 -4.42
CA PHE A 59 13.32 4.73 -5.02
C PHE A 59 13.89 5.65 -3.93
N PRO A 60 15.21 5.94 -3.95
CA PRO A 60 15.73 7.07 -3.20
C PRO A 60 15.19 8.39 -3.80
N PRO A 61 15.34 9.53 -3.11
CA PRO A 61 15.01 10.83 -3.67
C PRO A 61 15.85 11.09 -4.93
N LEU A 62 15.20 11.16 -6.10
CA LEU A 62 15.84 11.41 -7.39
C LEU A 62 15.14 12.57 -8.11
N PRO A 63 15.33 13.83 -7.68
CA PRO A 63 14.65 14.98 -8.26
C PRO A 63 15.03 15.28 -9.72
N ARG A 64 16.20 14.81 -10.21
CA ARG A 64 16.60 14.98 -11.61
C ARG A 64 16.01 13.92 -12.54
N LEU A 65 15.49 12.81 -12.00
CA LEU A 65 14.88 11.76 -12.81
C LEU A 65 13.58 12.25 -13.44
N LYS A 66 13.57 12.34 -14.77
CA LYS A 66 12.43 12.81 -15.58
C LYS A 66 11.67 11.67 -16.24
N SER A 67 12.38 10.61 -16.62
CA SER A 67 11.86 9.52 -17.45
C SER A 67 12.16 8.16 -16.84
N LEU A 68 11.14 7.32 -16.72
CA LEU A 68 11.27 5.96 -16.24
C LEU A 68 10.63 4.99 -17.23
N ILE A 69 11.44 4.06 -17.75
CA ILE A 69 11.03 3.08 -18.76
C ILE A 69 11.01 1.70 -18.11
N LEU A 70 9.84 1.07 -18.02
CA LEU A 70 9.60 -0.19 -17.32
C LEU A 70 8.89 -1.20 -18.24
N CYS A 71 9.16 -1.13 -19.55
CA CYS A 71 8.55 -2.02 -20.53
C CYS A 71 8.84 -3.49 -20.21
N ASN A 72 7.89 -4.39 -20.47
CA ASN A 72 8.07 -5.84 -20.33
C ASN A 72 8.55 -6.24 -18.92
N ASN A 73 7.78 -5.88 -17.90
CA ASN A 73 7.99 -6.27 -16.52
C ASN A 73 6.73 -6.97 -15.98
N ARG A 74 6.65 -7.19 -14.66
CA ARG A 74 5.52 -7.86 -14.00
C ARG A 74 4.89 -6.96 -12.94
N ILE A 75 4.95 -5.64 -13.14
CA ILE A 75 4.52 -4.66 -12.14
C ILE A 75 3.02 -4.75 -11.97
N SER A 76 2.58 -5.08 -10.76
CA SER A 76 1.16 -5.19 -10.39
C SER A 76 0.76 -4.23 -9.27
N ARG A 77 1.74 -3.55 -8.66
CA ARG A 77 1.51 -2.55 -7.60
C ARG A 77 2.50 -1.40 -7.74
N ILE A 78 2.03 -0.22 -7.39
CA ILE A 78 2.83 1.00 -7.32
C ILE A 78 2.83 1.45 -5.86
N ASP A 79 4.02 1.70 -5.31
CA ASP A 79 4.15 2.27 -3.98
C ASP A 79 3.94 3.80 -4.04
N PRO A 80 3.05 4.38 -3.23
CA PRO A 80 2.95 5.83 -3.05
C PRO A 80 4.31 6.52 -2.79
N GLU A 81 5.16 5.93 -1.96
CA GLU A 81 6.45 6.52 -1.57
C GLU A 81 7.43 6.57 -2.74
N ALA A 82 7.39 5.57 -3.62
CA ALA A 82 8.20 5.57 -4.84
C ALA A 82 7.86 6.74 -5.76
N ILE A 83 6.57 7.09 -5.87
CA ILE A 83 6.13 8.24 -6.67
C ILE A 83 6.54 9.56 -5.99
N ALA A 84 6.42 9.63 -4.66
CA ALA A 84 6.81 10.81 -3.89
C ALA A 84 8.33 11.10 -3.98
N SER A 85 9.16 10.07 -4.05
CA SER A 85 10.62 10.20 -4.21
C SER A 85 11.06 10.69 -5.60
N LEU A 86 10.15 10.78 -6.57
CA LEU A 86 10.43 11.17 -7.96
C LEU A 86 9.68 12.46 -8.36
N PRO A 87 9.93 13.61 -7.71
CA PRO A 87 9.15 14.83 -7.91
C PRO A 87 9.30 15.43 -9.34
N GLY A 88 10.41 15.11 -10.02
CA GLY A 88 10.71 15.52 -11.39
C GLY A 88 10.13 14.63 -12.49
N LEU A 89 9.41 13.56 -12.14
CA LEU A 89 8.94 12.58 -13.11
C LEU A 89 7.91 13.18 -14.08
N THR A 90 8.23 13.17 -15.37
CA THR A 90 7.37 13.67 -16.46
C THR A 90 6.95 12.57 -17.43
N SER A 91 7.69 11.47 -17.50
CA SER A 91 7.45 10.36 -18.42
C SER A 91 7.55 9.02 -17.71
N LEU A 92 6.46 8.25 -17.71
CA LEU A 92 6.41 6.91 -17.14
C LEU A 92 5.86 5.92 -18.17
N ILE A 93 6.68 4.96 -18.56
CA ILE A 93 6.31 3.94 -19.56
C ILE A 93 6.21 2.59 -18.86
N LEU A 94 4.98 2.09 -18.72
CA LEU A 94 4.62 0.82 -18.07
C LEU A 94 4.05 -0.20 -19.06
N THR A 95 4.40 -0.07 -20.35
CA THR A 95 3.92 -0.97 -21.40
C THR A 95 4.22 -2.44 -21.06
N ASN A 96 3.24 -3.33 -21.26
CA ASN A 96 3.35 -4.76 -20.99
C ASN A 96 3.77 -5.07 -19.54
N ASN A 97 2.86 -4.75 -18.61
CA ASN A 97 2.96 -5.04 -17.18
C ASN A 97 1.67 -5.73 -16.68
N LYS A 98 1.43 -5.77 -15.35
CA LYS A 98 0.35 -6.52 -14.70
C LYS A 98 -0.54 -5.63 -13.83
N LEU A 99 -0.76 -4.39 -14.25
CA LEU A 99 -1.73 -3.49 -13.62
C LEU A 99 -3.12 -3.81 -14.16
N ASP A 100 -3.97 -4.45 -13.35
CA ASP A 100 -5.22 -5.04 -13.85
C ASP A 100 -6.49 -4.25 -13.47
N VAL A 101 -6.42 -3.41 -12.45
CA VAL A 101 -7.58 -2.62 -11.96
C VAL A 101 -7.23 -1.15 -11.80
N LEU A 102 -8.25 -0.28 -11.86
CA LEU A 102 -8.06 1.18 -11.73
C LEU A 102 -7.49 1.58 -10.37
N SER A 103 -7.78 0.81 -9.32
CA SER A 103 -7.22 1.03 -7.98
C SER A 103 -5.69 0.96 -7.95
N ASP A 104 -5.06 0.20 -8.86
CA ASP A 104 -3.59 0.09 -8.94
C ASP A 104 -2.94 1.41 -9.38
N LEU A 105 -3.70 2.30 -10.02
CA LEU A 105 -3.24 3.59 -10.51
C LEU A 105 -3.38 4.71 -9.48
N LEU A 106 -4.09 4.50 -8.37
CA LEU A 106 -4.30 5.54 -7.35
C LEU A 106 -2.98 6.17 -6.84
N PRO A 107 -1.92 5.39 -6.56
CA PRO A 107 -0.63 5.95 -6.13
C PRO A 107 0.01 6.85 -7.20
N LEU A 108 -0.17 6.51 -8.48
CA LEU A 108 0.39 7.27 -9.60
C LEU A 108 -0.17 8.69 -9.67
N PHE A 109 -1.38 8.93 -9.16
CA PHE A 109 -2.00 10.25 -9.19
C PHE A 109 -1.33 11.28 -8.30
N GLN A 110 -0.34 10.88 -7.48
CA GLN A 110 0.55 11.81 -6.76
C GLN A 110 1.56 12.49 -7.69
N ALA A 111 1.89 11.88 -8.84
CA ALA A 111 2.78 12.46 -9.85
C ALA A 111 2.09 13.58 -10.65
N LYS A 112 1.88 14.74 -10.02
CA LYS A 112 1.17 15.88 -10.64
C LYS A 112 1.90 16.50 -11.84
N ASN A 113 3.19 16.20 -12.02
CA ASN A 113 4.01 16.67 -13.13
C ASN A 113 4.06 15.70 -14.32
N LEU A 114 3.37 14.56 -14.25
CA LEU A 114 3.42 13.56 -15.30
C LEU A 114 2.75 14.08 -16.58
N GLU A 115 3.51 14.10 -17.68
CA GLU A 115 3.07 14.54 -19.00
C GLU A 115 2.85 13.37 -19.97
N ARG A 116 3.57 12.27 -19.80
CA ARG A 116 3.52 11.10 -20.67
C ARG A 116 3.36 9.84 -19.84
N LEU A 117 2.31 9.07 -20.13
CA LEU A 117 2.02 7.80 -19.50
C LEU A 117 1.67 6.77 -20.58
N SER A 118 2.26 5.57 -20.49
CA SER A 118 1.84 4.41 -21.28
C SER A 118 1.52 3.27 -20.34
N LEU A 119 0.31 2.74 -20.45
CA LEU A 119 -0.19 1.53 -19.78
C LEU A 119 -0.69 0.52 -20.83
N ILE A 120 -0.20 0.62 -22.07
CA ILE A 120 -0.45 -0.35 -23.13
C ILE A 120 -0.11 -1.77 -22.62
N ASP A 121 -0.88 -2.77 -23.04
CA ASP A 121 -0.73 -4.17 -22.64
C ASP A 121 -0.74 -4.39 -21.12
N ASN A 122 -1.59 -3.64 -20.41
CA ASN A 122 -1.98 -3.90 -19.02
C ASN A 122 -3.49 -4.16 -18.95
N GLY A 123 -3.94 -5.01 -18.03
CA GLY A 123 -5.37 -5.34 -17.88
C GLY A 123 -6.25 -4.14 -17.52
N VAL A 124 -5.67 -3.10 -16.91
CA VAL A 124 -6.38 -1.86 -16.56
C VAL A 124 -6.91 -1.11 -17.78
N ARG A 125 -6.29 -1.28 -18.95
CA ARG A 125 -6.69 -0.60 -20.19
C ARG A 125 -8.08 -1.02 -20.67
N GLU A 126 -8.49 -2.24 -20.37
CA GLU A 126 -9.80 -2.80 -20.75
C GLU A 126 -10.91 -2.39 -19.79
N ARG A 127 -10.59 -1.73 -18.67
CA ARG A 127 -11.58 -1.32 -17.68
C ARG A 127 -12.41 -0.15 -18.18
N ALA A 128 -13.70 -0.17 -17.84
CA ALA A 128 -14.61 0.93 -18.13
C ALA A 128 -14.07 2.25 -17.55
N TYR A 129 -14.23 3.33 -18.30
CA TYR A 129 -13.78 4.67 -17.94
C TYR A 129 -12.27 4.86 -17.71
N TYR A 130 -11.42 3.86 -17.97
CA TYR A 130 -9.96 3.94 -17.75
C TYR A 130 -9.34 5.25 -18.23
N ARG A 131 -9.56 5.58 -19.50
CA ARG A 131 -8.94 6.75 -20.14
C ARG A 131 -9.39 8.06 -19.49
N LEU A 132 -10.69 8.23 -19.27
CA LEU A 132 -11.25 9.41 -18.62
C LEU A 132 -10.81 9.51 -17.15
N PHE A 133 -10.75 8.38 -16.46
CA PHE A 133 -10.32 8.30 -15.06
C PHE A 133 -8.87 8.78 -14.90
N VAL A 134 -7.95 8.31 -15.75
CA VAL A 134 -6.55 8.76 -15.73
C VAL A 134 -6.43 10.24 -16.08
N ILE A 135 -7.14 10.72 -17.12
CA ILE A 135 -7.11 12.12 -17.55
C ILE A 135 -7.63 13.06 -16.46
N PHE A 136 -8.68 12.66 -15.72
CA PHE A 136 -9.23 13.45 -14.62
C PHE A 136 -8.22 13.65 -13.49
N HIS A 137 -7.49 12.60 -13.11
CA HIS A 137 -6.58 12.64 -11.96
C HIS A 137 -5.19 13.21 -12.29
N LEU A 138 -4.78 13.19 -13.55
CA LEU A 138 -3.50 13.71 -14.06
C LEU A 138 -3.73 14.89 -15.02
N PRO A 139 -4.00 16.10 -14.51
CA PRO A 139 -4.36 17.24 -15.34
C PRO A 139 -3.23 17.71 -16.27
N LYS A 140 -1.95 17.49 -15.94
CA LYS A 140 -0.81 17.85 -16.81
C LYS A 140 -0.51 16.81 -17.90
N LEU A 141 -1.21 15.67 -17.91
CA LEU A 141 -0.95 14.59 -18.85
C LEU A 141 -1.25 15.03 -20.30
N ARG A 142 -0.26 14.98 -21.17
CA ARG A 142 -0.35 15.39 -22.58
C ARG A 142 -0.56 14.20 -23.50
N PHE A 143 0.06 13.06 -23.16
CA PHE A 143 -0.02 11.82 -23.92
C PHE A 143 -0.34 10.66 -23.00
N LEU A 144 -1.37 9.90 -23.37
CA LEU A 144 -1.75 8.65 -22.72
C LEU A 144 -1.82 7.56 -23.78
N ASP A 145 -1.05 6.48 -23.58
CA ASP A 145 -0.96 5.35 -24.52
C ASP A 145 -0.57 5.81 -25.93
N TYR A 146 0.44 6.68 -25.99
CA TYR A 146 0.94 7.36 -27.20
C TYR A 146 -0.10 8.20 -27.96
N SER A 147 -1.30 8.36 -27.41
CA SER A 147 -2.37 9.16 -27.97
C SER A 147 -2.45 10.51 -27.24
N ARG A 148 -2.54 11.59 -28.01
CA ARG A 148 -2.68 12.95 -27.43
C ARG A 148 -3.97 13.03 -26.62
N VAL A 149 -3.90 13.64 -25.45
CA VAL A 149 -5.08 13.98 -24.63
C VAL A 149 -5.69 15.27 -25.20
N THR A 150 -6.94 15.19 -25.63
CA THR A 150 -7.70 16.30 -26.21
C THR A 150 -8.46 17.08 -25.14
N GLN A 151 -8.86 18.31 -25.47
CA GLN A 151 -9.66 19.13 -24.57
C GLN A 151 -11.07 18.54 -24.35
N GLN A 152 -11.66 17.94 -25.38
CA GLN A 152 -12.97 17.27 -25.28
C GLN A 152 -12.96 16.14 -24.24
N GLU A 153 -11.91 15.31 -24.25
CA GLU A 153 -11.75 14.24 -23.26
C GLU A 153 -11.58 14.77 -21.84
N ARG A 154 -10.91 15.92 -21.67
CA ARG A 154 -10.77 16.56 -20.36
C ARG A 154 -12.11 17.06 -19.82
N GLU A 155 -12.91 17.69 -20.68
CA GLU A 155 -14.25 18.17 -20.32
C GLU A 155 -15.17 17.00 -19.99
N GLN A 156 -15.11 15.92 -20.77
CA GLN A 156 -15.88 14.69 -20.50
C GLN A 156 -15.45 14.04 -19.18
N ALA A 157 -14.15 13.92 -18.93
CA ALA A 157 -13.60 13.39 -17.69
C ALA A 157 -14.03 14.24 -16.49
N HIS A 158 -13.96 15.57 -16.62
CA HIS A 158 -14.44 16.49 -15.58
C HIS A 158 -15.94 16.37 -15.37
N SER A 159 -16.74 16.28 -16.43
CA SER A 159 -18.20 16.10 -16.29
C SER A 159 -18.58 14.78 -15.63
N THR A 160 -17.78 13.72 -15.85
CA THR A 160 -18.05 12.38 -15.31
C THR A 160 -17.65 12.25 -13.85
N PHE A 161 -16.47 12.78 -13.48
CA PHE A 161 -15.86 12.53 -12.17
C PHE A 161 -15.93 13.72 -11.20
N LYS A 162 -16.32 14.92 -11.64
CA LYS A 162 -16.49 16.07 -10.75
C LYS A 162 -17.76 15.94 -9.89
N GLY A 163 -17.65 16.38 -8.63
CA GLY A 163 -18.76 16.42 -7.68
C GLY A 163 -18.99 15.10 -6.94
N GLU A 164 -20.00 15.07 -6.06
CA GLU A 164 -20.23 13.92 -5.17
C GLU A 164 -20.59 12.63 -5.91
N LYS A 165 -21.36 12.72 -7.01
CA LYS A 165 -21.72 11.55 -7.83
C LYS A 165 -20.50 10.96 -8.53
N GLY A 166 -19.64 11.81 -9.06
CA GLY A 166 -18.38 11.40 -9.69
C GLY A 166 -17.40 10.79 -8.70
N ALA A 167 -17.33 11.32 -7.48
CA ALA A 167 -16.52 10.73 -6.40
C ALA A 167 -17.04 9.34 -5.98
N LYS A 168 -18.36 9.14 -5.90
CA LYS A 168 -18.96 7.82 -5.64
C LYS A 168 -18.63 6.83 -6.77
N LEU A 169 -18.76 7.25 -8.03
CA LEU A 169 -18.38 6.43 -9.18
C LEU A 169 -16.89 6.09 -9.15
N ALA A 170 -16.01 7.05 -8.86
CA ALA A 170 -14.57 6.84 -8.74
C ALA A 170 -14.24 5.80 -7.65
N HIS A 171 -14.92 5.86 -6.51
CA HIS A 171 -14.75 4.89 -5.43
C HIS A 171 -15.31 3.49 -5.80
N GLU A 172 -16.37 3.43 -6.59
CA GLU A 172 -16.95 2.16 -7.07
C GLU A 172 -16.05 1.47 -8.09
N ILE A 173 -15.51 2.21 -9.07
CA ILE A 173 -14.64 1.65 -10.11
C ILE A 173 -13.20 1.41 -9.63
N ALA A 174 -12.76 2.15 -8.62
CA ALA A 174 -11.41 2.08 -8.06
C ALA A 174 -11.45 2.10 -6.52
N PRO A 175 -11.97 1.04 -5.86
CA PRO A 175 -11.99 0.97 -4.41
C PRO A 175 -10.54 0.96 -3.87
N PRO A 176 -10.23 1.74 -2.82
CA PRO A 176 -8.89 1.75 -2.24
C PRO A 176 -8.59 0.37 -1.65
N ARG A 177 -7.48 -0.23 -2.07
CA ARG A 177 -6.99 -1.47 -1.44
C ARG A 177 -6.49 -1.14 -0.04
N LYS A 178 -6.86 -1.94 0.97
CA LYS A 178 -6.20 -1.90 2.27
C LYS A 178 -4.72 -2.20 2.05
N SER A 179 -3.84 -1.34 2.54
CA SER A 179 -2.39 -1.50 2.40
C SER A 179 -1.97 -2.85 3.01
N HIS A 180 -1.39 -3.72 2.18
CA HIS A 180 -0.74 -4.93 2.65
C HIS A 180 0.67 -4.59 3.15
N ALA A 181 0.75 -3.88 4.27
CA ALA A 181 1.97 -3.83 5.09
C ALA A 181 2.13 -5.11 5.96
N ALA A 182 1.20 -6.07 5.86
CA ALA A 182 1.17 -7.30 6.64
C ALA A 182 0.80 -8.53 5.79
N LEU A 183 1.50 -8.77 4.68
CA LEU A 183 1.46 -10.08 4.01
C LEU A 183 2.88 -10.50 3.61
N GLY A 184 3.63 -10.92 4.63
CA GLY A 184 4.67 -11.91 4.46
C GLY A 184 4.07 -13.30 4.64
N VAL A 185 4.35 -14.18 3.69
CA VAL A 185 4.22 -15.65 3.75
C VAL A 185 2.78 -16.19 3.78
N SER A 186 2.44 -16.87 2.68
CA SER A 186 1.27 -17.74 2.59
C SER A 186 1.41 -18.93 3.55
N SER A 187 0.51 -19.04 4.51
CA SER A 187 0.08 -20.34 5.03
C SER A 187 -1.44 -20.37 5.15
N VAL A 188 -1.98 -21.40 4.51
CA VAL A 188 -3.34 -21.91 4.45
C VAL A 188 -4.08 -21.84 5.81
N GLY A 189 -5.34 -21.42 5.80
CA GLY A 189 -6.24 -21.45 6.97
C GLY A 189 -7.18 -20.23 6.98
N ALA A 190 -8.30 -20.30 6.27
CA ALA A 190 -9.64 -20.40 6.87
C ALA A 190 -9.94 -19.31 7.94
N ALA A 191 -10.81 -18.38 7.52
CA ALA A 191 -11.83 -17.67 8.30
C ALA A 191 -11.61 -17.51 9.82
N GLU A 192 -11.41 -16.27 10.27
CA GLU A 192 -12.05 -15.63 11.46
C GLU A 192 -11.20 -14.47 12.00
N GLU A 193 -11.21 -13.29 11.37
CA GLU A 193 -10.67 -12.08 12.02
C GLU A 193 -11.53 -10.85 11.67
N LYS A 194 -12.57 -10.63 12.47
CA LYS A 194 -13.34 -9.36 12.46
C LYS A 194 -13.81 -8.89 13.85
N LYS A 195 -13.21 -9.36 14.95
CA LYS A 195 -13.74 -9.06 16.31
C LYS A 195 -12.73 -8.66 17.40
N LYS A 196 -11.47 -8.32 17.08
CA LYS A 196 -10.43 -8.07 18.09
C LYS A 196 -10.17 -6.61 18.48
N THR A 197 -10.72 -5.61 17.80
CA THR A 197 -10.41 -4.20 18.10
C THR A 197 -11.42 -3.50 19.02
N ASP A 198 -12.65 -3.99 19.16
CA ASP A 198 -13.66 -3.38 20.06
C ASP A 198 -13.67 -3.96 21.47
N GLN A 199 -13.15 -5.17 21.69
CA GLN A 199 -13.27 -5.84 22.98
C GLN A 199 -12.31 -5.28 24.05
N SER A 200 -11.16 -4.70 23.66
CA SER A 200 -10.15 -4.27 24.63
C SER A 200 -10.61 -3.11 25.53
N ALA A 201 -11.47 -2.22 25.03
CA ALA A 201 -11.98 -1.08 25.80
C ALA A 201 -12.99 -1.52 26.89
N ASP A 202 -13.97 -2.34 26.52
CA ASP A 202 -14.97 -2.90 27.44
C ASP A 202 -14.32 -3.76 28.55
N GLN A 203 -13.23 -4.44 28.22
CA GLN A 203 -12.48 -5.28 29.16
C GLN A 203 -11.75 -4.43 30.22
N ILE A 204 -11.16 -3.31 29.82
CA ILE A 204 -10.50 -2.37 30.73
C ILE A 204 -11.51 -1.73 31.68
N GLU A 205 -12.72 -1.41 31.19
CA GLU A 205 -13.78 -0.83 32.03
C GLU A 205 -14.30 -1.83 33.08
N ARG A 206 -14.45 -3.11 32.73
CA ARG A 206 -14.86 -4.16 33.68
C ARG A 206 -13.84 -4.36 34.80
N ILE A 207 -12.55 -4.35 34.49
CA ILE A 207 -11.49 -4.48 35.52
C ILE A 207 -11.49 -3.26 36.45
N LYS A 208 -11.66 -2.04 35.91
CA LYS A 208 -11.78 -0.82 36.74
C LYS A 208 -12.98 -0.88 37.68
N LEU A 209 -14.12 -1.37 37.21
CA LEU A 209 -15.32 -1.53 38.04
C LEU A 209 -15.13 -2.60 39.13
N ALA A 210 -14.39 -3.68 38.83
CA ALA A 210 -14.07 -4.72 39.80
C ALA A 210 -13.13 -4.22 40.90
N ILE A 211 -12.09 -3.45 40.56
CA ILE A 211 -11.20 -2.80 41.55
C ILE A 211 -12.01 -1.91 42.50
N ALA A 212 -12.99 -1.16 41.97
CA ALA A 212 -13.83 -0.29 42.79
C ALA A 212 -14.79 -1.06 43.73
N LYS A 213 -15.08 -2.34 43.47
CA LYS A 213 -15.95 -3.18 44.30
C LYS A 213 -15.19 -4.07 45.29
N ALA A 214 -13.91 -4.31 45.06
CA ALA A 214 -13.09 -5.17 45.91
C ALA A 214 -12.92 -4.56 47.31
N THR A 215 -13.16 -5.36 48.35
CA THR A 215 -13.11 -4.93 49.76
C THR A 215 -11.81 -5.34 50.45
N THR A 216 -11.01 -6.17 49.80
CA THR A 216 -9.75 -6.69 50.34
C THR A 216 -8.54 -6.17 49.57
N MET A 217 -7.45 -5.89 50.29
CA MET A 217 -6.23 -5.32 49.71
C MET A 217 -5.51 -6.30 48.75
N GLU A 218 -5.64 -7.60 49.00
CA GLU A 218 -5.08 -8.65 48.15
C GLU A 218 -5.80 -8.76 46.80
N GLU A 219 -7.12 -8.55 46.78
CA GLU A 219 -7.93 -8.57 45.56
C GLU A 219 -7.66 -7.33 44.69
N ILE A 220 -7.49 -6.16 45.32
CA ILE A 220 -7.12 -4.91 44.63
C ILE A 220 -5.75 -5.07 43.95
N THR A 221 -4.74 -5.54 44.66
CA THR A 221 -3.38 -5.70 44.10
C THR A 221 -3.33 -6.73 42.96
N ARG A 222 -4.10 -7.81 43.05
CA ARG A 222 -4.25 -8.80 41.97
C ARG A 222 -4.91 -8.19 40.73
N LEU A 223 -6.01 -7.45 40.88
CA LEU A 223 -6.71 -6.80 39.76
C LEU A 223 -5.89 -5.68 39.11
N GLU A 224 -5.13 -4.91 39.88
CA GLU A 224 -4.19 -3.90 39.36
C GLU A 224 -3.07 -4.54 38.53
N SER A 225 -2.54 -5.68 38.98
CA SER A 225 -1.53 -6.43 38.22
C SER A 225 -2.09 -6.93 36.89
N ALA A 226 -3.35 -7.37 36.86
CA ALA A 226 -4.03 -7.84 35.67
C ALA A 226 -4.29 -6.70 34.66
N LEU A 227 -4.66 -5.51 35.15
CA LEU A 227 -4.79 -4.30 34.32
C LEU A 227 -3.46 -3.92 33.66
N LYS A 228 -2.35 -4.02 34.41
CA LYS A 228 -1.00 -3.74 33.90
C LYS A 228 -0.52 -4.79 32.90
N ALA A 229 -0.94 -6.04 33.06
CA ALA A 229 -0.61 -7.16 32.18
C ALA A 229 -1.53 -7.29 30.95
N GLY A 230 -2.65 -6.56 30.90
CA GLY A 230 -3.59 -6.60 29.78
C GLY A 230 -4.38 -7.91 29.66
N TYR A 231 -4.51 -8.68 30.74
CA TYR A 231 -5.28 -9.93 30.81
C TYR A 231 -6.46 -9.78 31.77
N ILE A 232 -7.57 -10.45 31.50
CA ILE A 232 -8.75 -10.44 32.37
C ILE A 232 -8.76 -11.71 33.22
N PRO A 233 -8.79 -11.61 34.55
CA PRO A 233 -8.95 -12.77 35.41
C PRO A 233 -10.24 -13.54 35.11
N ASP A 234 -10.17 -14.87 35.07
CA ASP A 234 -11.28 -15.78 34.68
C ASP A 234 -12.57 -15.57 35.50
N GLU A 235 -12.45 -15.07 36.73
CA GLU A 235 -13.57 -14.74 37.63
C GLU A 235 -14.51 -13.66 37.05
N LEU A 236 -14.01 -12.75 36.21
CA LEU A 236 -14.81 -11.71 35.53
C LEU A 236 -15.40 -12.17 34.19
N LEU A 237 -14.98 -13.32 33.69
CA LEU A 237 -15.50 -13.93 32.45
C LEU A 237 -16.76 -14.78 32.71
N ASN A 238 -16.92 -15.31 33.93
CA ASN A 238 -18.07 -16.14 34.30
C ASN A 238 -18.52 -15.87 35.75
N PRO A 239 -19.49 -14.95 35.98
CA PRO A 239 -19.95 -14.59 37.32
C PRO A 239 -20.75 -15.69 38.05
N GLU A 240 -21.04 -16.82 37.40
CA GLU A 240 -21.88 -17.89 37.96
C GLU A 240 -21.13 -18.97 38.75
N LYS A 241 -19.79 -18.93 38.82
CA LYS A 241 -19.02 -19.95 39.56
C LYS A 241 -18.70 -19.62 41.02
N GLN A 242 -19.01 -18.42 41.51
CA GLN A 242 -18.65 -18.01 42.88
C GLN A 242 -19.73 -18.24 43.96
N ASN A 243 -20.92 -18.75 43.61
CA ASN A 243 -21.95 -19.10 44.62
C ASN A 243 -21.91 -20.57 45.09
N GLY A 244 -20.83 -21.31 44.79
CA GLY A 244 -20.76 -22.77 44.99
C GLY A 244 -20.10 -23.28 46.28
N ASP A 245 -19.17 -22.53 46.89
CA ASP A 245 -18.21 -23.14 47.83
C ASP A 245 -18.23 -22.58 49.26
N GLU A 246 -19.39 -22.13 49.76
CA GLU A 246 -19.53 -21.69 51.18
C GLU A 246 -20.55 -22.47 52.03
N LYS A 247 -21.01 -23.65 51.59
CA LYS A 247 -21.87 -24.52 52.43
C LYS A 247 -21.52 -26.00 52.32
N ALA A 248 -20.49 -26.45 53.02
CA ALA A 248 -20.41 -27.83 53.54
C ALA A 248 -19.14 -28.08 54.36
N THR A 249 -19.04 -27.57 55.58
CA THR A 249 -18.32 -28.25 56.67
C THR A 249 -18.83 -27.73 58.01
N ASP A 250 -19.96 -28.24 58.47
CA ASP A 250 -20.21 -28.45 59.90
C ASP A 250 -21.38 -29.42 60.06
N VAL A 251 -21.25 -30.30 61.05
CA VAL A 251 -22.16 -31.38 61.49
C VAL A 251 -21.85 -32.76 60.88
N GLU A 252 -20.89 -33.46 61.51
CA GLU A 252 -21.11 -34.75 62.18
C GLU A 252 -19.80 -35.27 62.79
N MET A 253 -19.66 -35.21 64.13
CA MET A 253 -19.20 -36.32 64.98
C MET A 253 -19.19 -35.91 66.47
N LYS A 254 -20.04 -36.64 67.21
CA LYS A 254 -20.23 -36.75 68.68
C LYS A 254 -21.28 -35.85 69.33
#